data_AF-A0A2V2GKW9-F1
#
_entry.id   AF-A0A2V2GKW9-F1
#
_cell.length_a   1.000
_cell.length_b   1.000
_cell.length_c   1.000
_cell.angle_alpha   90.00
_cell.angle_beta   90.00
_cell.angle_gamma   90.00
#
_symmetry.space_group_name_H-M   'P 1'
#
loop_
_entity.id
_entity.type
_entity.pdbx_description
1 polymer ?
#
loop_
_entity_poly.entity_id
_entity_poly.type
_entity_poly.pdbx_seq_one_letter_code
_entity_poly.pdbx_strand_id
1 'polypeptide(L)'
;MDKFPKILQDLINEKQITVKQLQEHLNLSNVSQIYMWLRGKKGINLDHAIALANYFDCSLDYLMGKKEFDDENLQFKPCPPFGEQLKKVLKEKNVSQYKLTRETNFKGGHIYKWMICKSTPQMTSVIALADYLHVTIDYLVGREL
;
A
#
# COMPACT_ATOMS: atom_id res chain seq x y z
N MET A 1 1.77 -10.93 -5.16
CA MET A 1 1.40 -10.47 -3.80
C MET A 1 0.84 -11.65 -3.03
N ASP A 2 1.54 -12.79 -3.09
CA ASP A 2 0.87 -14.08 -2.88
C ASP A 2 0.77 -14.43 -1.39
N LYS A 3 1.59 -13.75 -0.57
CA LYS A 3 1.60 -13.84 0.88
C LYS A 3 0.55 -12.94 1.56
N PHE A 4 0.12 -11.85 0.91
CA PHE A 4 -0.82 -10.87 1.51
C PHE A 4 -2.11 -11.50 2.06
N PRO A 5 -2.82 -12.40 1.34
CA PRO A 5 -4.03 -13.01 1.87
C PRO A 5 -3.80 -13.79 3.17
N LYS A 6 -2.67 -14.48 3.28
CA LYS A 6 -2.29 -15.27 4.46
C LYS A 6 -1.93 -14.35 5.62
N ILE A 7 -1.11 -13.33 5.38
CA ILE A 7 -0.72 -12.34 6.40
C ILE A 7 -1.97 -11.61 6.95
N LEU A 8 -2.88 -11.18 6.08
CA LEU A 8 -4.13 -10.55 6.50
C LEU A 8 -4.98 -11.49 7.36
N GLN A 9 -5.05 -12.78 6.99
CA GLN A 9 -5.78 -13.77 7.76
C GLN A 9 -5.17 -13.97 9.15
N ASP A 10 -3.84 -14.00 9.24
CA ASP A 10 -3.11 -14.19 10.49
C ASP A 10 -3.29 -12.98 11.41
N LEU A 11 -3.17 -11.75 10.88
CA LEU A 11 -3.44 -10.51 11.63
C LEU A 11 -4.88 -10.43 12.19
N ILE A 12 -5.88 -10.86 11.42
CA ILE A 12 -7.28 -10.93 11.88
C ILE A 12 -7.42 -11.91 13.06
N ASN A 13 -6.76 -13.07 12.97
CA ASN A 13 -6.83 -14.11 14.00
C ASN A 13 -6.09 -13.69 15.28
N GLU A 14 -4.88 -13.13 15.14
CA GLU A 14 -4.05 -12.64 16.24
C GLU A 14 -4.74 -11.54 17.04
N LYS A 15 -5.38 -10.60 16.33
CA LYS A 15 -6.17 -9.52 16.96
C LYS A 15 -7.53 -10.00 17.50
N GLN A 16 -7.91 -11.26 17.23
CA GLN A 16 -9.17 -11.89 17.64
C GLN A 16 -10.43 -11.10 17.22
N ILE A 17 -10.43 -10.61 15.98
CA ILE A 17 -11.55 -9.83 15.44
C ILE A 17 -12.29 -10.60 14.35
N THR A 18 -13.52 -10.17 14.09
CA THR A 18 -14.31 -10.64 12.98
C THR A 18 -14.08 -9.79 11.73
N VAL A 19 -14.32 -10.39 10.55
CA VAL A 19 -14.36 -9.66 9.27
C VAL A 19 -15.39 -8.53 9.29
N LYS A 20 -16.48 -8.67 10.07
CA LYS A 20 -17.50 -7.63 10.24
C LYS A 20 -16.95 -6.40 10.98
N GLN A 21 -16.25 -6.61 12.10
CA GLN A 21 -15.60 -5.52 12.83
C GLN A 21 -14.55 -4.80 11.96
N LEU A 22 -13.79 -5.55 11.18
CA LEU A 22 -12.83 -4.96 10.24
C LEU A 22 -13.54 -4.16 9.12
N GLN A 23 -14.66 -4.67 8.60
CA GLN A 23 -15.47 -3.95 7.61
C GLN A 23 -16.02 -2.63 8.14
N GLU A 24 -16.50 -2.63 9.39
CA GLU A 24 -17.00 -1.43 10.06
C GLU A 24 -15.86 -0.41 10.25
N HIS A 25 -14.69 -0.87 10.69
CA HIS A 25 -13.52 -0.01 10.86
C HIS A 25 -13.04 0.62 9.54
N LEU A 26 -13.03 -0.15 8.46
CA LEU A 26 -12.62 0.30 7.12
C LEU A 26 -13.73 1.08 6.39
N ASN A 27 -14.90 1.25 7.00
CA ASN A 27 -16.07 1.90 6.40
C ASN A 27 -16.45 1.32 5.02
N LEU A 28 -16.32 0.00 4.85
CA LEU A 28 -16.71 -0.67 3.60
C LEU A 28 -18.20 -0.99 3.61
N SER A 29 -18.86 -0.91 2.45
CA SER A 29 -20.31 -1.17 2.35
C SER A 29 -20.69 -2.64 2.60
N ASN A 30 -19.77 -3.58 2.44
CA ASN A 30 -20.00 -5.00 2.74
C ASN A 30 -18.69 -5.77 2.96
N VAL A 31 -18.80 -6.92 3.64
CA VAL A 31 -17.69 -7.82 3.98
C VAL A 31 -17.08 -8.55 2.78
N SER A 32 -17.78 -8.60 1.63
CA SER A 32 -17.35 -9.39 0.47
C SER A 32 -16.01 -8.93 -0.08
N GLN A 33 -15.71 -7.63 0.02
CA GLN A 33 -14.42 -7.07 -0.40
C GLN A 33 -13.26 -7.67 0.41
N ILE A 34 -13.39 -7.75 1.74
CA ILE A 34 -12.38 -8.34 2.62
C ILE A 34 -12.22 -9.83 2.32
N TYR A 35 -13.33 -10.55 2.13
CA TYR A 35 -13.23 -11.96 1.76
C TYR A 35 -12.60 -12.20 0.38
N MET A 36 -12.70 -11.25 -0.56
CA MET A 36 -11.99 -11.34 -1.84
C MET A 36 -10.49 -11.15 -1.64
N TRP A 37 -10.07 -10.27 -0.72
CA TRP A 37 -8.66 -10.10 -0.33
C TRP A 37 -8.11 -11.36 0.33
N LEU A 38 -8.82 -11.91 1.32
CA LEU A 38 -8.45 -13.15 2.03
C LEU A 38 -8.34 -14.37 1.10
N ARG A 39 -9.11 -14.39 0.01
CA ARG A 39 -9.05 -15.45 -1.00
C ARG A 39 -8.06 -15.18 -2.12
N GLY A 40 -7.37 -14.02 -2.11
CA GLY A 40 -6.48 -13.59 -3.18
C GLY A 40 -7.19 -13.35 -4.53
N LYS A 41 -8.52 -13.24 -4.56
CA LYS A 41 -9.31 -13.10 -5.80
C LYS A 41 -9.33 -11.67 -6.33
N LYS A 42 -8.95 -10.68 -5.51
CA LYS A 42 -8.91 -9.27 -5.89
C LYS A 42 -7.72 -8.59 -5.24
N GLY A 43 -7.04 -7.74 -5.99
CA GLY A 43 -6.03 -6.83 -5.44
C GLY A 43 -6.65 -5.78 -4.50
N ILE A 44 -5.79 -5.18 -3.70
CA ILE A 44 -6.13 -4.09 -2.79
C ILE A 44 -5.55 -2.76 -3.33
N ASN A 45 -6.29 -1.67 -3.15
CA ASN A 45 -5.79 -0.33 -3.47
C ASN A 45 -4.96 0.22 -2.30
N LEU A 46 -4.22 1.30 -2.56
CA LEU A 46 -3.37 1.89 -1.55
C LEU A 46 -4.15 2.39 -0.32
N ASP A 47 -5.31 3.02 -0.49
CA ASP A 47 -6.08 3.57 0.65
C ASP A 47 -6.49 2.49 1.65
N HIS A 48 -7.05 1.37 1.15
CA HIS A 48 -7.42 0.27 2.03
C HIS A 48 -6.19 -0.42 2.62
N ALA A 49 -5.07 -0.49 1.89
CA ALA A 49 -3.83 -1.06 2.43
C ALA A 49 -3.27 -0.20 3.58
N ILE A 50 -3.27 1.13 3.44
CA ILE A 50 -2.89 2.06 4.52
C ILE A 50 -3.82 1.89 5.71
N ALA A 51 -5.13 1.80 5.48
CA ALA A 51 -6.11 1.64 6.55
C ALA A 51 -5.92 0.31 7.30
N LEU A 52 -5.64 -0.79 6.60
CA LEU A 52 -5.28 -2.07 7.22
C LEU A 52 -3.97 -1.96 8.02
N ALA A 53 -2.93 -1.36 7.44
CA ALA A 53 -1.63 -1.20 8.08
C ALA A 53 -1.73 -0.35 9.37
N ASN A 54 -2.52 0.72 9.35
CA ASN A 54 -2.81 1.53 10.54
C ASN A 54 -3.62 0.75 11.57
N TYR A 55 -4.61 -0.02 11.12
CA TYR A 55 -5.45 -0.78 12.03
C TYR A 55 -4.69 -1.89 12.74
N PHE A 56 -3.78 -2.57 12.04
CA PHE A 56 -2.95 -3.64 12.61
C PHE A 56 -1.62 -3.15 13.18
N ASP A 57 -1.36 -1.84 13.11
CA ASP A 57 -0.13 -1.20 13.55
C ASP A 57 1.13 -1.89 13.01
N CYS A 58 1.17 -2.07 11.68
CA CYS A 58 2.30 -2.68 10.99
C CYS A 58 2.74 -1.90 9.75
N SER A 59 3.92 -2.22 9.21
CA SER A 59 4.41 -1.67 7.94
C SER A 59 3.64 -2.21 6.75
N LEU A 60 3.59 -1.42 5.69
CA LEU A 60 3.06 -1.86 4.41
C LEU A 60 3.95 -2.93 3.77
N ASP A 61 5.27 -2.89 4.02
CA ASP A 61 6.18 -3.93 3.55
C ASP A 61 5.88 -5.29 4.21
N TYR A 62 5.63 -5.33 5.52
CA TYR A 62 5.19 -6.53 6.21
C TYR A 62 3.83 -6.99 5.70
N LEU A 63 2.83 -6.10 5.70
CA LEU A 63 1.47 -6.44 5.24
C LEU A 63 1.46 -7.02 3.83
N MET A 64 2.27 -6.48 2.91
CA MET A 64 2.37 -6.97 1.53
C MET A 64 3.27 -8.21 1.37
N GLY A 65 3.87 -8.71 2.45
CA GLY A 65 4.73 -9.88 2.49
C GLY A 65 6.11 -9.68 1.86
N LYS A 66 6.60 -8.43 1.85
CA LYS A 66 7.97 -8.07 1.44
C LYS A 66 8.98 -8.20 2.57
N LYS A 67 8.51 -8.20 3.82
CA LYS A 67 9.30 -8.55 5.01
C LYS A 67 8.67 -9.74 5.72
N GLU A 68 9.50 -10.56 6.36
CA GLU A 68 9.03 -11.69 7.19
C GLU A 68 8.55 -11.23 8.56
N PHE A 69 9.20 -10.20 9.11
CA PHE A 69 8.88 -9.61 10.40
C PHE A 69 8.83 -8.10 10.27
N ASP A 70 8.02 -7.49 11.12
CA ASP A 70 7.99 -6.04 11.26
C ASP A 70 9.05 -5.57 12.26
N ASP A 71 9.44 -4.30 12.16
CA ASP A 71 10.37 -3.70 13.12
C ASP A 71 9.59 -3.15 14.32
N GLU A 72 9.95 -3.60 15.52
CA GLU A 72 9.29 -3.28 16.79
C GLU A 72 9.28 -1.78 17.12
N ASN A 73 10.13 -0.97 16.47
CA ASN A 73 10.26 0.46 16.73
C ASN A 73 9.70 1.34 15.61
N LEU A 74 8.90 0.79 14.69
CA LEU A 74 8.29 1.58 13.63
C LEU A 74 7.31 2.59 14.20
N GLN A 75 7.48 3.84 13.77
CA GLN A 75 6.47 4.86 14.00
C GLN A 75 5.94 5.38 12.68
N PHE A 76 4.61 5.46 12.61
CA PHE A 76 3.91 5.86 11.41
C PHE A 76 3.23 7.21 11.57
N LYS A 77 3.30 8.03 10.52
CA LYS A 77 2.55 9.29 10.42
C LYS A 77 1.44 9.22 9.37
N PRO A 78 0.43 10.10 9.45
CA PRO A 78 -0.56 10.23 8.38
C PRO A 78 0.09 10.49 7.03
N CYS A 79 -0.36 9.76 6.01
CA CYS A 79 0.18 9.89 4.67
C CYS A 79 -0.30 11.20 4.00
N PRO A 80 0.58 11.97 3.33
CA PRO A 80 0.15 13.03 2.42
C PRO A 80 -0.55 12.43 1.17
N PRO A 81 -1.15 13.25 0.29
CA PRO A 81 -1.65 12.78 -0.98
C PRO A 81 -0.57 12.02 -1.77
N PHE A 82 -0.87 10.79 -2.20
CA PHE A 82 0.12 9.91 -2.83
C PHE A 82 0.85 10.57 -4.00
N GLY A 83 0.14 11.33 -4.84
CA GLY A 83 0.73 12.02 -5.98
C GLY A 83 1.75 13.09 -5.59
N GLU A 84 1.60 13.75 -4.45
CA GLU A 84 2.53 14.75 -3.93
C GLU A 84 3.80 14.07 -3.38
N GLN A 85 3.62 13.01 -2.58
CA GLN A 85 4.74 12.24 -2.05
C GLN A 85 5.53 11.56 -3.17
N LEU A 86 4.86 10.96 -4.15
CA LEU A 86 5.54 10.33 -5.28
C LEU A 86 6.42 11.34 -6.04
N LYS A 87 5.96 12.58 -6.25
CA LYS A 87 6.77 13.64 -6.87
C LYS A 87 8.01 13.96 -6.05
N LYS A 88 7.86 14.04 -4.72
CA LYS A 88 8.98 14.28 -3.80
C LYS A 88 10.02 13.16 -3.90
N VAL A 89 9.59 11.90 -3.77
CA VAL A 89 10.49 10.74 -3.82
C VAL A 89 11.18 10.63 -5.18
N LEU A 90 10.48 10.87 -6.30
CA LEU A 90 11.09 10.87 -7.63
C LEU A 90 12.19 11.93 -7.75
N LYS A 91 11.97 13.13 -7.19
CA LYS A 91 12.98 14.20 -7.18
C LYS A 91 14.19 13.79 -6.34
N GLU A 92 13.98 13.24 -5.14
CA GLU A 92 15.06 12.78 -4.25
C GLU A 92 15.89 11.66 -4.88
N LYS A 93 15.25 10.77 -5.64
CA LYS A 93 15.92 9.67 -6.36
C LYS A 93 16.48 10.08 -7.73
N ASN A 94 16.38 11.35 -8.13
CA ASN A 94 16.79 11.87 -9.44
C ASN A 94 16.17 11.11 -10.62
N VAL A 95 14.90 10.71 -10.49
CA VAL A 95 14.12 10.01 -11.52
C VAL A 95 13.10 10.96 -12.12
N SER A 96 13.18 11.21 -13.43
CA SER A 96 12.13 11.95 -14.15
C SER A 96 10.94 11.04 -14.47
N GLN A 97 9.74 11.63 -14.64
CA GLN A 97 8.56 10.87 -15.08
C GLN A 97 8.80 10.17 -16.42
N TYR A 98 9.55 10.82 -17.33
CA TYR A 98 9.96 10.22 -18.60
C TYR A 98 10.79 8.96 -18.38
N LYS A 99 11.82 9.04 -17.52
CA LYS A 99 12.67 7.91 -17.16
C LYS A 99 11.84 6.77 -16.54
N LEU A 100 10.95 7.10 -15.60
CA LEU A 100 10.04 6.15 -14.99
C LEU A 100 9.19 5.42 -16.05
N THR A 101 8.55 6.12 -16.98
CA THR A 101 7.74 5.49 -18.04
C THR A 101 8.54 4.69 -19.05
N ARG A 102 9.83 5.00 -19.21
CA ARG A 102 10.75 4.34 -20.14
C ARG A 102 11.33 3.04 -19.57
N GLU A 103 11.54 3.00 -18.26
CA GLU A 103 12.22 1.91 -17.55
C GLU A 103 11.24 0.99 -16.81
N THR A 104 9.97 1.37 -16.74
CA THR A 104 8.90 0.57 -16.14
C THR A 104 7.75 0.37 -17.12
N ASN A 105 6.87 -0.58 -16.82
CA ASN A 105 5.63 -0.81 -17.59
C ASN A 105 4.51 0.19 -17.24
N PHE A 106 4.79 1.25 -16.49
CA PHE A 106 3.78 2.24 -16.13
C PHE A 106 3.42 3.12 -17.34
N LYS A 107 2.15 3.07 -17.74
CA LYS A 107 1.60 4.00 -18.73
C LYS A 107 1.54 5.40 -18.12
N GLY A 108 1.99 6.41 -18.86
CA GLY A 108 2.01 7.82 -18.41
C GLY A 108 0.65 8.32 -17.90
N GLY A 109 -0.46 7.83 -18.48
CA GLY A 109 -1.81 8.15 -18.01
C GLY A 109 -2.11 7.69 -16.57
N HIS A 110 -1.53 6.59 -16.09
CA HIS A 110 -1.68 6.17 -14.69
C HIS A 110 -0.94 7.11 -13.75
N ILE A 111 0.30 7.47 -14.09
CA ILE A 111 1.11 8.40 -13.31
C ILE A 111 0.42 9.77 -13.22
N TYR A 112 -0.10 10.27 -14.34
CA TYR A 112 -0.89 11.50 -14.37
C TYR A 112 -2.11 11.45 -13.45
N LYS A 113 -2.88 10.35 -13.48
CA LYS A 113 -4.05 10.17 -12.60
C LYS A 113 -3.68 10.17 -11.12
N TRP A 114 -2.53 9.62 -10.75
CA TRP A 114 -2.06 9.66 -9.36
C TRP A 114 -1.61 11.07 -8.96
N MET A 115 -0.87 11.74 -9.84
CA MET A 115 -0.23 13.03 -9.56
C MET A 115 -1.15 14.24 -9.63
N ILE A 116 -2.25 14.16 -10.39
CA ILE A 116 -3.14 15.29 -10.71
C ILE A 116 -4.57 15.00 -10.28
N CYS A 117 -5.11 13.84 -10.63
CA CYS A 117 -6.50 13.48 -10.32
C CYS A 117 -6.70 12.95 -8.90
N LYS A 118 -5.66 12.99 -8.05
CA LYS A 118 -5.67 12.50 -6.65
C LYS A 118 -6.21 11.08 -6.49
N SER A 119 -6.07 10.25 -7.52
CA SER A 119 -6.48 8.84 -7.46
C SER A 119 -5.39 7.99 -6.81
N THR A 120 -5.79 6.89 -6.18
CA THR A 120 -4.85 5.98 -5.52
C THR A 120 -4.57 4.74 -6.36
N PRO A 121 -3.31 4.28 -6.41
CA PRO A 121 -2.92 3.10 -7.18
C PRO A 121 -3.41 1.79 -6.56
N GLN A 122 -3.36 0.72 -7.35
CA GLN A 122 -3.34 -0.64 -6.82
C GLN A 122 -2.00 -0.94 -6.15
N MET A 123 -1.98 -1.78 -5.12
CA MET A 123 -0.74 -2.13 -4.42
C MET A 123 0.30 -2.80 -5.33
N THR A 124 -0.11 -3.50 -6.40
CA THR A 124 0.82 -3.98 -7.44
C THR A 124 1.70 -2.86 -8.00
N SER A 125 1.11 -1.70 -8.28
CA SER A 125 1.83 -0.53 -8.79
C SER A 125 2.69 0.12 -7.73
N VAL A 126 2.19 0.21 -6.48
CA VAL A 126 2.96 0.79 -5.37
C VAL A 126 4.21 -0.03 -5.10
N ILE A 127 4.09 -1.36 -5.05
CA ILE A 127 5.21 -2.28 -4.85
C ILE A 127 6.24 -2.11 -5.98
N ALA A 128 5.80 -2.13 -7.23
CA ALA A 128 6.71 -1.98 -8.36
C ALA A 128 7.41 -0.60 -8.38
N LEU A 129 6.76 0.47 -7.92
CA LEU A 129 7.40 1.78 -7.74
C LEU A 129 8.44 1.75 -6.62
N ALA A 130 8.11 1.15 -5.47
CA ALA A 130 9.01 1.06 -4.33
C ALA A 130 10.27 0.25 -4.68
N ASP A 131 10.08 -0.87 -5.38
CA ASP A 131 11.17 -1.72 -5.87
C ASP A 131 12.07 -1.00 -6.87
N TYR A 132 11.47 -0.29 -7.84
CA TYR A 132 12.23 0.49 -8.84
C TYR A 132 13.01 1.65 -8.21
N LEU A 133 12.45 2.32 -7.19
CA LEU A 133 13.07 3.46 -6.51
C LEU A 133 14.01 3.04 -5.37
N HIS A 134 14.07 1.74 -5.08
CA HIS A 134 14.81 1.16 -3.95
C HIS A 134 14.48 1.86 -2.63
N VAL A 135 13.20 1.84 -2.26
CA VAL A 135 12.66 2.38 -1.01
C VAL A 135 11.64 1.40 -0.41
N THR A 136 11.35 1.55 0.88
CA THR A 136 10.22 0.88 1.53
C THR A 136 8.90 1.43 0.98
N ILE A 137 7.83 0.64 1.11
CA ILE A 137 6.50 1.13 0.74
C ILE A 137 6.09 2.29 1.65
N ASP A 138 6.34 2.21 2.95
CA ASP A 138 5.99 3.27 3.90
C ASP A 138 6.69 4.59 3.57
N TYR A 139 7.97 4.58 3.18
CA TYR A 139 8.64 5.78 2.70
C TYR A 139 8.01 6.34 1.42
N LEU A 140 7.71 5.46 0.46
CA LEU A 140 7.11 5.86 -0.82
C LEU A 140 5.77 6.56 -0.65
N VAL A 141 4.99 6.18 0.37
CA VAL A 141 3.67 6.75 0.65
C VAL A 141 3.73 7.84 1.73
N GLY A 142 4.90 8.09 2.30
CA GLY A 142 5.13 9.14 3.30
C GLY A 142 4.60 8.78 4.69
N ARG A 143 4.52 7.49 5.00
CA ARG A 143 4.03 6.94 6.26
C ARG A 143 5.14 6.79 7.31
N GLU A 144 6.40 6.75 6.94
CA GLU A 144 7.53 6.76 7.90
C GLU A 144 7.67 8.14 8.55
N LEU A 145 7.98 8.17 9.86
CA LEU A 145 8.20 9.42 10.60
C LEU A 145 9.49 10.14 10.19
#